data_AF-A0A817MYT9-F1
#
_entry.id   AF-A0A817MYT9-F1
#
_cell.length_a   1.000
_cell.length_b   1.000
_cell.length_c   1.000
_cell.angle_alpha   90.00
_cell.angle_beta   90.00
_cell.angle_gamma   90.00
#
_symmetry.space_group_name_H-M   'P 1'
#
loop_
_entity.id
_entity.type
_entity.pdbx_description
1 polymer ?
#
loop_
_entity_poly.entity_id
_entity_poly.type
_entity_poly.pdbx_seq_one_letter_code
_entity_poly.pdbx_strand_id
1 'polypeptide(L)'
;MYIYINIYSLILISFFNSFIYCSPVLNEISSTPLLLLISFDGFRWDYPDLYKLSNFSLLMKRGVRVKYIENNFATVTFPVHYTIVTGLYEEAHGIVANTIYDPKFNAVATFDTMNDTKWWSQNPYSQPIWVSNQLANDSNQRRSGVIAWPGSDTPINGHRPFKYQSFDLNRKFDSILKQIFDWFHEPIETRINFGVIYYPEPDITGHHHGPISNEMNKTLQECDNYIGQLLAIIDSDEYLKTNLNVIITSDHGMEEIKKDHTIILEDYIDTSLCSAYGSRAFVNIFVYSELNIDRIYANLSTIQNYEVYKKSQIPEEYHYKSNIRIGDILFIGKPGYEIIVPGDNPSIELLGDHGYGNRVKSMYPIFYGFGPVFQQNMQAEPFHTVDIYPLMSYILKLETRITNGSLDNAKHILRDHLKGKFLNEINLFVLTTTTNITSWGYTTVLCLILVILIGIIYTIAACRHSQQLIYVESQYVPVRYRLLSNNEGSKSNLFADESGNEEETQ
;
A
#
# COMPACT_ATOMS: atom_id res chain seq x y z
N MET A 1 15.34 62.89 -5.15
CA MET A 1 14.67 62.18 -4.03
C MET A 1 13.18 61.93 -4.29
N TYR A 2 12.45 62.80 -4.99
CA TYR A 2 11.01 62.63 -5.25
C TYR A 2 10.60 61.56 -6.30
N ILE A 3 11.52 61.10 -7.15
CA ILE A 3 11.23 60.08 -8.18
C ILE A 3 11.31 58.64 -7.62
N TYR A 4 12.05 58.42 -6.52
CA TYR A 4 12.25 57.09 -5.93
C TYR A 4 11.06 56.57 -5.12
N ILE A 5 10.17 57.44 -4.64
CA ILE A 5 9.02 57.07 -3.79
C ILE A 5 7.84 56.53 -4.64
N ASN A 6 7.73 56.93 -5.90
CA ASN A 6 6.62 56.49 -6.77
C ASN A 6 6.79 55.08 -7.34
N ILE A 7 8.03 54.62 -7.56
CA ILE A 7 8.28 53.27 -8.09
C ILE A 7 8.03 52.21 -7.01
N TYR A 8 8.44 52.46 -5.75
CA TYR A 8 8.15 51.56 -4.64
C TYR A 8 6.65 51.43 -4.36
N SER A 9 5.89 52.53 -4.49
CA SER A 9 4.44 52.54 -4.27
C SER A 9 3.67 51.77 -5.34
N LEU A 10 4.11 51.85 -6.61
CA LEU A 10 3.49 51.09 -7.72
C LEU A 10 3.82 49.58 -7.67
N ILE A 11 5.02 49.20 -7.20
CA ILE A 11 5.39 47.80 -7.01
C ILE A 11 4.57 47.18 -5.86
N LEU A 12 4.39 47.89 -4.74
CA LEU A 12 3.56 47.42 -3.63
C LEU A 12 2.08 47.26 -4.01
N ILE A 13 1.53 48.14 -4.84
CA ILE A 13 0.12 48.04 -5.29
C ILE A 13 -0.06 46.86 -6.27
N SER A 14 0.96 46.51 -7.06
CA SER A 14 0.92 45.28 -7.89
C SER A 14 1.07 44.00 -7.07
N PHE A 15 1.76 44.05 -5.93
CA PHE A 15 1.92 42.92 -4.99
C PHE A 15 0.67 42.67 -4.14
N PHE A 16 -0.15 43.70 -3.87
CA PHE A 16 -1.37 43.55 -3.07
C PHE A 16 -2.61 43.20 -3.89
N ASN A 17 -2.68 43.58 -5.18
CA ASN A 17 -3.82 43.24 -6.03
C ASN A 17 -3.82 41.80 -6.57
N SER A 18 -2.72 41.06 -6.43
CA SER A 18 -2.64 39.62 -6.72
C SER A 18 -3.16 38.73 -5.57
N PHE A 19 -3.52 39.30 -4.41
CA PHE A 19 -4.08 38.57 -3.27
C PHE A 19 -5.61 38.67 -3.14
N ILE A 20 -6.29 39.40 -4.03
CA ILE A 20 -7.76 39.57 -4.01
C ILE A 20 -8.39 39.00 -5.29
N TYR A 21 -8.04 37.76 -5.60
CA TYR A 21 -8.97 36.84 -6.27
C TYR A 21 -9.22 35.71 -5.28
N CYS A 22 -10.10 35.99 -4.32
CA CYS A 22 -10.74 34.97 -3.51
C CYS A 22 -11.52 34.09 -4.49
N SER A 23 -10.88 33.01 -4.93
CA SER A 23 -11.58 31.91 -5.58
C SER A 23 -12.65 31.43 -4.61
N PRO A 24 -13.84 31.02 -5.08
CA PRO A 24 -14.74 30.31 -4.21
C PRO A 24 -13.95 29.14 -3.65
N VAL A 25 -14.04 28.94 -2.33
CA VAL A 25 -13.50 27.78 -1.62
C VAL A 25 -13.91 26.54 -2.40
N LEU A 26 -13.01 26.07 -3.26
CA LEU A 26 -13.02 24.69 -3.71
C LEU A 26 -12.86 23.93 -2.41
N ASN A 27 -13.89 23.17 -2.03
CA ASN A 27 -13.77 22.18 -0.97
C ASN A 27 -12.45 21.44 -1.22
N GLU A 28 -11.43 21.74 -0.43
CA GLU A 28 -10.22 20.95 -0.42
C GLU A 28 -10.70 19.56 -0.02
N ILE A 29 -10.75 18.65 -1.00
CA ILE A 29 -10.72 17.22 -0.74
C ILE A 29 -9.64 17.06 0.32
N SER A 30 -10.00 16.54 1.49
CA SER A 30 -9.07 16.28 2.59
C SER A 30 -7.72 15.85 2.01
N SER A 31 -6.64 16.54 2.39
CA SER A 31 -5.29 16.28 1.87
C SER A 31 -4.94 14.79 1.94
N THR A 32 -5.42 14.13 2.99
CA THR A 32 -5.34 12.68 3.22
C THR A 32 -6.65 11.97 2.81
N PRO A 33 -6.62 11.09 1.78
CA PRO A 33 -7.79 10.31 1.37
C PRO A 33 -8.26 9.33 2.46
N LEU A 34 -9.58 9.14 2.56
CA LEU A 34 -10.19 8.17 3.45
C LEU A 34 -10.54 6.89 2.68
N LEU A 35 -10.15 5.74 3.24
CA LEU A 35 -10.51 4.43 2.72
C LEU A 35 -10.85 3.47 3.88
N LEU A 36 -11.94 2.72 3.70
CA LEU A 36 -12.32 1.60 4.55
C LEU A 36 -12.35 0.32 3.71
N LEU A 37 -11.53 -0.66 4.08
CA LEU A 37 -11.54 -2.03 3.53
C LEU A 37 -12.31 -2.94 4.48
N ILE A 38 -13.29 -3.67 3.98
CA ILE A 38 -14.07 -4.65 4.73
C ILE A 38 -14.00 -5.99 4.00
N SER A 39 -13.60 -7.04 4.70
CA SER A 39 -13.69 -8.42 4.23
C SER A 39 -14.73 -9.18 5.04
N PHE A 40 -15.68 -9.81 4.34
CA PHE A 40 -16.53 -10.86 4.89
C PHE A 40 -15.96 -12.20 4.42
N ASP A 41 -15.46 -13.02 5.34
CA ASP A 41 -14.79 -14.29 5.01
C ASP A 41 -15.74 -15.25 4.27
N GLY A 42 -15.27 -15.92 3.22
CA GLY A 42 -16.04 -16.95 2.50
C GLY A 42 -17.29 -16.45 1.76
N PHE A 43 -17.38 -15.14 1.49
CA PHE A 43 -18.51 -14.52 0.81
C PHE A 43 -18.42 -14.72 -0.71
N ARG A 44 -19.01 -15.82 -1.16
CA ARG A 44 -19.07 -16.24 -2.57
C ARG A 44 -19.78 -15.24 -3.47
N TRP A 45 -19.24 -15.05 -4.68
CA TRP A 45 -19.63 -14.02 -5.64
C TRP A 45 -21.13 -13.96 -6.00
N ASP A 46 -21.83 -15.10 -5.97
CA ASP A 46 -23.22 -15.27 -6.39
C ASP A 46 -24.23 -15.12 -5.23
N TYR A 47 -23.77 -15.15 -3.98
CA TYR A 47 -24.63 -15.01 -2.79
C TYR A 47 -25.54 -13.77 -2.80
N PRO A 48 -25.08 -12.56 -3.21
CA PRO A 48 -25.95 -11.40 -3.23
C PRO A 48 -27.20 -11.58 -4.10
N ASP A 49 -27.06 -12.26 -5.24
CA ASP A 49 -28.17 -12.51 -6.15
C ASP A 49 -29.01 -13.71 -5.72
N LEU A 50 -28.33 -14.79 -5.30
CA LEU A 50 -28.98 -16.03 -4.87
C LEU A 50 -29.92 -15.80 -3.69
N TYR A 51 -29.47 -15.02 -2.70
CA TYR A 51 -30.23 -14.73 -1.48
C TYR A 51 -30.92 -13.37 -1.50
N LYS A 52 -30.87 -12.65 -2.63
CA LYS A 52 -31.56 -11.36 -2.86
C LYS A 52 -31.26 -10.31 -1.79
N LEU A 53 -29.97 -10.10 -1.55
CA LEU A 53 -29.47 -9.19 -0.52
C LEU A 53 -29.70 -7.73 -0.94
N SER A 54 -30.57 -7.05 -0.21
CA SER A 54 -31.16 -5.77 -0.62
C SER A 54 -30.20 -4.59 -0.45
N ASN A 55 -29.41 -4.58 0.63
CA ASN A 55 -28.42 -3.55 0.89
C ASN A 55 -27.19 -3.74 -0.01
N PHE A 56 -26.79 -4.97 -0.33
CA PHE A 56 -25.80 -5.22 -1.38
C PHE A 56 -26.28 -4.76 -2.77
N SER A 57 -27.57 -4.94 -3.08
CA SER A 57 -28.16 -4.37 -4.30
C SER A 57 -28.12 -2.83 -4.29
N LEU A 58 -28.25 -2.19 -3.12
CA LEU A 58 -28.12 -0.75 -2.97
C LEU A 58 -26.65 -0.29 -3.14
N LEU A 59 -25.67 -1.06 -2.66
CA LEU A 59 -24.24 -0.79 -2.90
C LEU A 59 -23.94 -0.70 -4.40
N MET A 60 -24.43 -1.67 -5.18
CA MET A 60 -24.25 -1.66 -6.64
C MET A 60 -24.81 -0.39 -7.27
N LYS A 61 -25.98 0.08 -6.83
CA LYS A 61 -26.59 1.33 -7.34
C LYS A 61 -25.77 2.57 -6.96
N ARG A 62 -25.17 2.58 -5.76
CA ARG A 62 -24.37 3.71 -5.23
C ARG A 62 -22.93 3.73 -5.73
N GLY A 63 -22.42 2.62 -6.25
CA GLY A 63 -21.03 2.45 -6.62
C GLY A 63 -20.85 1.45 -7.76
N VAL A 64 -19.90 0.54 -7.58
CA VAL A 64 -19.56 -0.52 -8.51
C VAL A 64 -19.69 -1.86 -7.81
N ARG A 65 -20.26 -2.84 -8.52
CA ARG A 65 -20.13 -4.27 -8.22
C ARG A 65 -19.29 -4.91 -9.30
N VAL A 66 -18.25 -5.66 -8.94
CA VAL A 66 -17.55 -6.51 -9.89
C VAL A 66 -18.27 -7.86 -9.94
N LYS A 67 -18.41 -8.47 -11.12
CA LYS A 67 -19.11 -9.76 -11.27
C LYS A 67 -18.60 -10.82 -10.29
N TYR A 68 -17.27 -10.90 -10.17
CA TYR A 68 -16.52 -11.71 -9.22
C TYR A 68 -15.05 -11.27 -9.29
N ILE A 69 -14.24 -11.63 -8.29
CA ILE A 69 -12.78 -11.48 -8.34
C ILE A 69 -12.16 -12.83 -8.74
N GLU A 70 -11.22 -12.80 -9.67
CA GLU A 70 -10.42 -13.97 -10.00
C GLU A 70 -9.39 -14.20 -8.90
N ASN A 71 -9.52 -15.33 -8.21
CA ASN A 71 -8.77 -15.59 -7.00
C ASN A 71 -7.34 -16.07 -7.30
N ASN A 72 -6.45 -15.95 -6.33
CA ASN A 72 -5.14 -16.61 -6.32
C ASN A 72 -5.24 -18.02 -5.71
N PHE A 73 -4.24 -18.87 -5.93
CA PHE A 73 -4.14 -20.18 -5.29
C PHE A 73 -3.08 -20.12 -4.18
N ALA A 74 -3.36 -20.52 -2.95
CA ALA A 74 -4.53 -21.26 -2.50
C ALA A 74 -5.67 -20.37 -2.00
N THR A 75 -6.92 -20.73 -2.35
CA THR A 75 -8.14 -20.00 -1.96
C THR A 75 -8.53 -20.25 -0.50
N VAL A 76 -7.63 -19.93 0.43
CA VAL A 76 -7.80 -20.07 1.87
C VAL A 76 -7.44 -18.77 2.59
N THR A 77 -7.97 -18.61 3.80
CA THR A 77 -8.10 -17.33 4.48
C THR A 77 -6.81 -16.52 4.60
N PHE A 78 -5.76 -17.05 5.23
CA PHE A 78 -4.54 -16.30 5.52
C PHE A 78 -3.79 -15.88 4.25
N PRO A 79 -3.54 -16.79 3.30
CA PRO A 79 -2.93 -16.46 2.01
C PRO A 79 -3.63 -15.32 1.29
N VAL A 80 -4.94 -15.47 1.01
CA VAL A 80 -5.65 -14.51 0.16
C VAL A 80 -5.83 -13.16 0.86
N HIS A 81 -6.18 -13.14 2.15
CA HIS A 81 -6.24 -11.87 2.89
C HIS A 81 -4.89 -11.14 2.90
N TYR A 82 -3.78 -11.85 2.89
CA TYR A 82 -2.45 -11.25 2.81
C TYR A 82 -2.12 -10.80 1.39
N THR A 83 -2.55 -11.53 0.35
CA THR A 83 -2.52 -11.09 -1.05
C THR A 83 -3.28 -9.77 -1.24
N ILE A 84 -4.50 -9.64 -0.71
CA ILE A 84 -5.31 -8.40 -0.84
C ILE A 84 -4.52 -7.16 -0.38
N VAL A 85 -3.77 -7.29 0.71
CA VAL A 85 -3.08 -6.16 1.37
C VAL A 85 -1.62 -6.01 0.98
N THR A 86 -1.06 -6.92 0.19
CA THR A 86 0.32 -6.82 -0.33
C THR A 86 0.39 -6.76 -1.86
N GLY A 87 -0.65 -7.23 -2.54
CA GLY A 87 -0.70 -7.45 -3.97
C GLY A 87 0.29 -8.51 -4.45
N LEU A 88 0.76 -9.39 -3.57
CA LEU A 88 1.69 -10.45 -3.91
C LEU A 88 0.97 -11.79 -3.96
N TYR A 89 1.45 -12.71 -4.80
CA TYR A 89 1.06 -14.12 -4.71
C TYR A 89 1.70 -14.79 -3.48
N GLU A 90 1.15 -15.93 -3.12
CA GLU A 90 1.53 -16.78 -2.00
C GLU A 90 3.00 -17.16 -2.04
N GLU A 91 3.50 -17.51 -3.22
CA GLU A 91 4.90 -17.86 -3.39
C GLU A 91 5.82 -16.68 -3.07
N ALA A 92 5.35 -15.45 -3.27
CA ALA A 92 6.13 -14.23 -3.03
C ALA A 92 6.01 -13.74 -1.58
N HIS A 93 4.82 -13.64 -1.00
CA HIS A 93 4.68 -13.20 0.40
C HIS A 93 4.95 -14.30 1.43
N GLY A 94 4.92 -15.58 1.03
CA GLY A 94 5.30 -16.73 1.84
C GLY A 94 4.23 -17.23 2.81
N ILE A 95 3.01 -16.70 2.75
CA ILE A 95 1.86 -17.22 3.50
C ILE A 95 1.09 -18.11 2.54
N VAL A 96 1.38 -19.41 2.56
CA VAL A 96 0.95 -20.34 1.50
C VAL A 96 -0.24 -21.22 1.89
N ALA A 97 -0.61 -21.23 3.17
CA ALA A 97 -1.77 -21.95 3.73
C ALA A 97 -2.12 -21.38 5.13
N ASN A 98 -3.22 -21.84 5.73
CA ASN A 98 -3.54 -21.52 7.14
C ASN A 98 -2.66 -22.33 8.13
N THR A 99 -2.21 -23.51 7.73
CA THR A 99 -1.19 -24.30 8.43
C THR A 99 0.05 -24.43 7.55
N ILE A 100 1.18 -23.89 8.00
CA ILE A 100 2.41 -23.78 7.21
C ILE A 100 3.55 -24.48 7.93
N TYR A 101 4.27 -25.33 7.23
CA TYR A 101 5.61 -25.77 7.65
C TYR A 101 6.69 -24.98 6.91
N ASP A 102 7.69 -24.52 7.65
CA ASP A 102 8.86 -23.85 7.07
C ASP A 102 10.12 -24.70 7.32
N PRO A 103 10.71 -25.30 6.27
CA PRO A 103 11.90 -26.13 6.39
C PRO A 103 13.12 -25.40 6.96
N LYS A 104 13.22 -24.08 6.75
CA LYS A 104 14.34 -23.28 7.27
C LYS A 104 14.27 -23.11 8.78
N PHE A 105 13.06 -22.97 9.33
CA PHE A 105 12.85 -22.87 10.78
C PHE A 105 12.61 -24.23 11.44
N ASN A 106 12.38 -25.27 10.64
CA ASN A 106 11.91 -26.58 11.09
C ASN A 106 10.75 -26.44 12.09
N ALA A 107 9.76 -25.62 11.72
CA ALA A 107 8.65 -25.25 12.58
C ALA A 107 7.35 -25.23 11.79
N VAL A 108 6.24 -25.47 12.49
CA VAL A 108 4.89 -25.38 11.96
C VAL A 108 4.19 -24.19 12.59
N ALA A 109 3.52 -23.40 11.75
CA ALA A 109 2.56 -22.39 12.17
C ALA A 109 1.14 -22.92 11.91
N THR A 110 0.26 -22.69 12.86
CA THR A 110 -1.18 -22.87 12.76
C THR A 110 -1.86 -21.52 12.96
N PHE A 111 -3.19 -21.48 12.86
CA PHE A 111 -3.99 -20.30 13.17
C PHE A 111 -3.58 -19.62 14.50
N ASP A 112 -3.40 -20.41 15.57
CA ASP A 112 -3.08 -19.90 16.92
C ASP A 112 -1.62 -19.43 17.10
N THR A 113 -0.72 -19.83 16.21
CA THR A 113 0.74 -19.64 16.37
C THR A 113 1.36 -18.76 15.27
N MET A 114 0.52 -18.22 14.40
CA MET A 114 0.91 -17.33 13.31
C MET A 114 1.32 -15.91 13.76
N ASN A 115 1.28 -15.57 15.04
CA ASN A 115 1.60 -14.21 15.53
C ASN A 115 3.12 -13.88 15.63
N ASP A 116 3.99 -14.73 15.09
CA ASP A 116 5.44 -14.54 15.05
C ASP A 116 5.88 -13.90 13.72
N THR A 117 6.65 -12.81 13.81
CA THR A 117 7.22 -12.05 12.68
C THR A 117 7.91 -12.92 11.64
N LYS A 118 8.54 -14.05 12.02
CA LYS A 118 9.25 -14.93 11.09
C LYS A 118 8.34 -15.53 10.00
N TRP A 119 7.02 -15.59 10.25
CA TRP A 119 6.06 -16.08 9.27
C TRP A 119 5.77 -15.02 8.19
N TRP A 120 5.75 -13.74 8.54
CA TRP A 120 5.28 -12.67 7.67
C TRP A 120 6.38 -11.84 7.00
N SER A 121 7.59 -11.81 7.60
CA SER A 121 8.66 -10.87 7.21
C SER A 121 9.83 -11.54 6.48
N GLN A 122 9.57 -12.61 5.72
CA GLN A 122 10.63 -13.28 4.94
C GLN A 122 10.97 -12.55 3.64
N ASN A 123 10.01 -11.82 3.09
CA ASN A 123 10.17 -11.03 1.88
C ASN A 123 10.03 -9.53 2.22
N PRO A 124 11.06 -8.70 2.04
CA PRO A 124 10.98 -7.26 2.32
C PRO A 124 10.00 -6.50 1.42
N TYR A 125 9.62 -7.08 0.27
CA TYR A 125 8.58 -6.54 -0.60
C TYR A 125 7.16 -6.83 -0.09
N SER A 126 6.99 -7.81 0.81
CA SER A 126 5.72 -8.18 1.44
C SER A 126 5.33 -7.18 2.52
N GLN A 127 5.10 -5.93 2.11
CA GLN A 127 4.69 -4.84 2.98
C GLN A 127 3.19 -4.58 2.84
N PRO A 128 2.40 -4.80 3.89
CA PRO A 128 0.99 -4.51 3.85
C PRO A 128 0.67 -3.04 3.58
N ILE A 129 -0.48 -2.79 2.96
CA ILE A 129 -0.94 -1.45 2.58
C ILE A 129 -1.11 -0.53 3.81
N TRP A 130 -1.43 -1.07 4.99
CA TRP A 130 -1.49 -0.28 6.23
C TRP A 130 -0.13 0.27 6.67
N VAL A 131 0.95 -0.48 6.45
CA VAL A 131 2.33 -0.01 6.68
C VAL A 131 2.68 1.03 5.63
N SER A 132 2.36 0.76 4.36
CA SER A 132 2.62 1.67 3.25
C SER A 132 1.94 3.03 3.42
N ASN A 133 0.69 3.05 3.93
CA ASN A 133 -0.02 4.27 4.26
C ASN A 133 0.70 5.07 5.37
N GLN A 134 1.18 4.41 6.42
CA GLN A 134 1.86 5.07 7.54
C GLN A 134 3.25 5.62 7.18
N LEU A 135 3.93 5.00 6.21
CA LEU A 135 5.29 5.39 5.80
C LEU A 135 5.33 6.39 4.63
N ALA A 136 4.19 6.82 4.11
CA ALA A 136 4.14 7.81 3.02
C ALA A 136 4.70 9.18 3.45
N ASN A 137 5.08 10.01 2.48
CA ASN A 137 5.81 11.28 2.70
C ASN A 137 5.11 12.29 3.63
N ASP A 138 3.79 12.19 3.78
CA ASP A 138 2.93 12.95 4.70
C ASP A 138 2.56 12.16 5.98
N SER A 139 3.44 11.26 6.43
CA SER A 139 3.23 10.29 7.52
C SER A 139 2.64 10.87 8.80
N ASN A 140 2.95 12.12 9.15
CA ASN A 140 2.41 12.80 10.34
C ASN A 140 0.87 12.92 10.34
N GLN A 141 0.22 12.74 9.19
CA GLN A 141 -1.23 12.83 9.02
C GLN A 141 -1.87 11.49 8.61
N ARG A 142 -1.07 10.41 8.46
CA ARG A 142 -1.54 9.11 7.98
C ARG A 142 -1.46 8.05 9.05
N ARG A 143 -2.60 7.43 9.35
CA ARG A 143 -2.70 6.37 10.34
C ARG A 143 -3.64 5.30 9.85
N SER A 144 -3.25 4.06 10.11
CA SER A 144 -4.03 2.88 9.76
C SER A 144 -4.62 2.26 11.01
N GLY A 145 -5.91 1.95 10.97
CA GLY A 145 -6.63 1.20 11.99
C GLY A 145 -7.07 -0.15 11.44
N VAL A 146 -6.67 -1.25 12.06
CA VAL A 146 -6.93 -2.60 11.55
C VAL A 146 -7.59 -3.47 12.62
N ILE A 147 -8.75 -4.04 12.31
CA ILE A 147 -9.48 -4.95 13.20
C ILE A 147 -9.43 -6.34 12.60
N ALA A 148 -8.77 -7.26 13.31
CA ALA A 148 -8.74 -8.70 13.08
C ALA A 148 -8.14 -9.21 11.76
N TRP A 149 -7.55 -8.35 10.92
CA TRP A 149 -6.99 -8.79 9.64
C TRP A 149 -5.75 -9.69 9.82
N PRO A 150 -5.59 -10.79 9.05
CA PRO A 150 -4.40 -11.64 9.11
C PRO A 150 -3.08 -10.85 8.99
N GLY A 151 -2.19 -11.07 9.97
CA GLY A 151 -0.89 -10.40 10.08
C GLY A 151 -0.91 -9.02 10.74
N SER A 152 -2.08 -8.43 11.02
CA SER A 152 -2.18 -7.08 11.60
C SER A 152 -1.73 -6.98 13.05
N ASP A 153 -1.80 -8.08 13.80
CA ASP A 153 -1.36 -8.20 15.20
C ASP A 153 0.07 -8.74 15.34
N THR A 154 0.84 -8.70 14.25
CA THR A 154 2.26 -9.06 14.21
C THR A 154 3.09 -7.88 13.69
N PRO A 155 4.32 -7.63 14.20
CA PRO A 155 5.22 -6.67 13.58
C PRO A 155 5.71 -7.23 12.25
N ILE A 156 5.32 -6.60 11.14
CA ILE A 156 5.75 -6.96 9.79
C ILE A 156 6.81 -5.97 9.34
N ASN A 157 8.02 -6.46 9.07
CA ASN A 157 9.21 -5.64 8.79
C ASN A 157 9.43 -4.55 9.85
N GLY A 158 9.15 -4.87 11.13
CA GLY A 158 9.28 -3.94 12.25
C GLY A 158 8.11 -2.98 12.46
N HIS A 159 7.05 -3.05 11.64
CA HIS A 159 5.91 -2.14 11.69
C HIS A 159 4.60 -2.85 12.05
N ARG A 160 3.77 -2.16 12.84
CA ARG A 160 2.38 -2.54 13.13
C ARG A 160 1.43 -1.43 12.64
N PRO A 161 0.14 -1.72 12.43
CA PRO A 161 -0.86 -0.67 12.32
C PRO A 161 -0.85 0.23 13.56
N PHE A 162 -1.13 1.52 13.38
CA PHE A 162 -1.16 2.51 14.45
C PHE A 162 -2.20 2.15 15.51
N LYS A 163 -3.37 1.68 15.07
CA LYS A 163 -4.38 1.05 15.91
C LYS A 163 -4.62 -0.35 15.38
N TYR A 164 -4.59 -1.36 16.25
CA TYR A 164 -4.97 -2.71 15.86
C TYR A 164 -5.76 -3.39 16.98
N GLN A 165 -6.59 -4.34 16.59
CA GLN A 165 -7.26 -5.24 17.51
C GLN A 165 -7.15 -6.67 16.99
N SER A 166 -6.68 -7.58 17.83
CA SER A 166 -6.62 -9.01 17.52
C SER A 166 -8.01 -9.61 17.29
N PHE A 167 -8.05 -10.72 16.59
CA PHE A 167 -9.28 -11.45 16.30
C PHE A 167 -9.97 -11.94 17.57
N ASP A 168 -11.30 -11.82 17.60
CA ASP A 168 -12.18 -12.32 18.66
C ASP A 168 -13.49 -12.78 18.01
N LEU A 169 -13.75 -14.09 18.03
CA LEU A 169 -14.94 -14.69 17.43
C LEU A 169 -16.25 -14.15 18.04
N ASN A 170 -16.24 -13.68 19.29
CA ASN A 170 -17.46 -13.25 19.97
C ASN A 170 -17.85 -11.81 19.62
N ARG A 171 -17.00 -11.11 18.85
CA ARG A 171 -17.20 -9.71 18.56
C ARG A 171 -18.21 -9.52 17.43
N LYS A 172 -19.26 -8.76 17.74
CA LYS A 172 -20.31 -8.42 16.78
C LYS A 172 -19.87 -7.31 15.83
N PHE A 173 -20.37 -7.37 14.58
CA PHE A 173 -19.98 -6.44 13.53
C PHE A 173 -20.40 -4.98 13.82
N ASP A 174 -21.53 -4.76 14.48
CA ASP A 174 -21.98 -3.44 14.92
C ASP A 174 -20.97 -2.74 15.84
N SER A 175 -20.38 -3.48 16.79
CA SER A 175 -19.31 -3.01 17.67
C SER A 175 -18.01 -2.73 16.90
N ILE A 176 -17.71 -3.54 15.87
CA ILE A 176 -16.56 -3.33 14.98
C ILE A 176 -16.75 -2.04 14.16
N LEU A 177 -17.91 -1.85 13.55
CA LEU A 177 -18.26 -0.64 12.81
C LEU A 177 -18.18 0.59 13.71
N LYS A 178 -18.78 0.53 14.91
CA LYS A 178 -18.71 1.64 15.85
C LYS A 178 -17.25 2.03 16.12
N GLN A 179 -16.40 1.06 16.44
CA GLN A 179 -15.01 1.34 16.76
C GLN A 179 -14.23 1.93 15.57
N ILE A 180 -14.39 1.39 14.36
CA ILE A 180 -13.66 1.92 13.20
C ILE A 180 -14.07 3.37 12.92
N PHE A 181 -15.36 3.69 13.05
CA PHE A 181 -15.87 5.05 12.84
C PHE A 181 -15.51 5.99 13.98
N ASP A 182 -15.43 5.52 15.23
CA ASP A 182 -14.84 6.29 16.32
C ASP A 182 -13.38 6.68 15.96
N TRP A 183 -12.58 5.75 15.41
CA TRP A 183 -11.20 6.03 15.00
C TRP A 183 -11.09 7.02 13.84
N PHE A 184 -12.05 7.05 12.89
CA PHE A 184 -12.08 8.05 11.82
C PHE A 184 -12.39 9.47 12.35
N HIS A 185 -13.10 9.57 13.47
CA HIS A 185 -13.55 10.83 14.08
C HIS A 185 -12.67 11.36 15.20
N GLU A 186 -11.60 10.66 15.54
CA GLU A 186 -10.64 11.13 16.52
C GLU A 186 -9.98 12.47 16.11
N PRO A 187 -9.29 13.15 17.04
CA PRO A 187 -8.49 14.33 16.72
C PRO A 187 -7.43 14.06 15.64
N ILE A 188 -6.96 15.11 14.95
CA ILE A 188 -5.99 15.00 13.84
C ILE A 188 -4.71 14.24 14.23
N GLU A 189 -4.35 14.23 15.51
CA GLU A 189 -3.18 13.56 16.08
C GLU A 189 -3.34 12.05 16.27
N THR A 190 -4.56 11.52 16.25
CA THR A 190 -4.80 10.09 16.48
C THR A 190 -5.79 9.45 15.50
N ARG A 191 -6.51 10.26 14.71
CA ARG A 191 -7.44 9.77 13.69
C ARG A 191 -6.76 8.95 12.62
N ILE A 192 -7.49 7.94 12.15
CA ILE A 192 -7.11 7.12 11.00
C ILE A 192 -7.62 7.74 9.71
N ASN A 193 -6.89 7.50 8.64
CA ASN A 193 -7.38 7.74 7.27
C ASN A 193 -7.62 6.43 6.52
N PHE A 194 -7.09 5.31 7.04
CA PHE A 194 -7.27 4.00 6.46
C PHE A 194 -7.75 3.00 7.51
N GLY A 195 -8.97 2.50 7.34
CA GLY A 195 -9.58 1.47 8.17
C GLY A 195 -9.60 0.13 7.46
N VAL A 196 -9.39 -0.96 8.20
CA VAL A 196 -9.43 -2.33 7.69
C VAL A 196 -10.21 -3.20 8.67
N ILE A 197 -11.19 -3.94 8.18
CA ILE A 197 -12.04 -4.84 8.95
C ILE A 197 -12.02 -6.22 8.31
N TYR A 198 -11.77 -7.23 9.12
CA TYR A 198 -12.10 -8.62 8.84
C TYR A 198 -13.32 -9.04 9.67
N TYR A 199 -14.23 -9.80 9.07
CA TYR A 199 -15.36 -10.42 9.75
C TYR A 199 -15.51 -11.89 9.29
N PRO A 200 -15.63 -12.87 10.21
CA PRO A 200 -15.47 -14.29 9.90
C PRO A 200 -16.71 -14.97 9.28
N GLU A 201 -17.80 -14.25 9.10
CA GLU A 201 -18.99 -14.77 8.42
C GLU A 201 -19.09 -14.18 7.01
N PRO A 202 -19.63 -14.93 6.03
CA PRO A 202 -20.38 -16.20 6.18
C PRO A 202 -19.56 -17.50 6.22
N ASP A 203 -18.23 -17.45 6.23
CA ASP A 203 -17.36 -18.66 6.18
C ASP A 203 -17.68 -19.69 7.28
N ILE A 204 -17.75 -19.27 8.54
CA ILE A 204 -18.08 -20.18 9.67
C ILE A 204 -19.39 -20.93 9.43
N THR A 205 -20.43 -20.21 9.01
CA THR A 205 -21.72 -20.83 8.66
C THR A 205 -21.58 -21.79 7.48
N GLY A 206 -20.76 -21.44 6.48
CA GLY A 206 -20.47 -22.26 5.31
C GLY A 206 -19.84 -23.60 5.67
N HIS A 207 -18.85 -23.61 6.56
CA HIS A 207 -18.23 -24.84 7.07
C HIS A 207 -19.23 -25.75 7.79
N HIS A 208 -20.05 -25.17 8.68
CA HIS A 208 -20.96 -25.93 9.54
C HIS A 208 -22.24 -26.39 8.85
N HIS A 209 -22.75 -25.63 7.88
CA HIS A 209 -24.07 -25.84 7.29
C HIS A 209 -24.06 -25.95 5.76
N GLY A 210 -22.90 -25.80 5.12
CA GLY A 210 -22.76 -25.80 3.67
C GLY A 210 -23.14 -24.47 3.02
N PRO A 211 -22.73 -24.24 1.76
CA PRO A 211 -22.94 -22.97 1.05
C PRO A 211 -24.41 -22.69 0.68
N ILE A 212 -25.27 -23.72 0.69
CA ILE A 212 -26.69 -23.63 0.34
C ILE A 212 -27.54 -24.23 1.45
N SER A 213 -27.90 -23.41 2.44
CA SER A 213 -28.67 -23.83 3.62
C SER A 213 -29.56 -22.72 4.17
N ASN A 214 -30.49 -23.07 5.06
CA ASN A 214 -31.32 -22.09 5.74
C ASN A 214 -30.51 -21.23 6.71
N GLU A 215 -29.48 -21.81 7.32
CA GLU A 215 -28.52 -21.16 8.19
C GLU A 215 -27.70 -20.15 7.39
N MET A 216 -27.16 -20.56 6.24
CA MET A 216 -26.46 -19.65 5.32
C MET A 216 -27.35 -18.47 4.89
N ASN A 217 -28.62 -18.72 4.56
CA ASN A 217 -29.56 -17.63 4.25
C ASN A 217 -29.66 -16.63 5.42
N LYS A 218 -29.86 -17.11 6.66
CA LYS A 218 -29.97 -16.23 7.83
C LYS A 218 -28.71 -15.39 8.03
N THR A 219 -27.54 -16.02 7.97
CA THR A 219 -26.24 -15.35 8.12
C THR A 219 -26.04 -14.29 7.04
N LEU A 220 -26.37 -14.60 5.77
CA LEU A 220 -26.24 -13.63 4.68
C LEU A 220 -27.23 -12.46 4.78
N GLN A 221 -28.45 -12.68 5.29
CA GLN A 221 -29.37 -11.58 5.61
C GLN A 221 -28.83 -10.71 6.75
N GLU A 222 -28.13 -11.30 7.73
CA GLU A 222 -27.45 -10.56 8.78
C GLU A 222 -26.29 -9.71 8.23
N CYS A 223 -25.44 -10.28 7.37
CA CYS A 223 -24.43 -9.53 6.63
C CYS A 223 -25.03 -8.38 5.79
N ASP A 224 -26.16 -8.61 5.12
CA ASP A 224 -26.89 -7.55 4.39
C ASP A 224 -27.37 -6.43 5.32
N ASN A 225 -27.90 -6.78 6.51
CA ASN A 225 -28.30 -5.78 7.51
C ASN A 225 -27.10 -4.98 8.03
N TYR A 226 -25.93 -5.58 8.16
CA TYR A 226 -24.68 -4.88 8.49
C TYR A 226 -24.28 -3.86 7.42
N ILE A 227 -24.45 -4.20 6.14
CA ILE A 227 -24.28 -3.22 5.06
C ILE A 227 -25.29 -2.08 5.17
N GLY A 228 -26.55 -2.37 5.51
CA GLY A 228 -27.56 -1.34 5.77
C GLY A 228 -27.14 -0.37 6.89
N GLN A 229 -26.59 -0.89 7.98
CA GLN A 229 -26.07 -0.08 9.09
C GLN A 229 -24.86 0.77 8.67
N LEU A 230 -23.91 0.18 7.94
CA LEU A 230 -22.76 0.88 7.37
C LEU A 230 -23.21 2.08 6.51
N LEU A 231 -24.17 1.86 5.61
CA LEU A 231 -24.72 2.90 4.75
C LEU A 231 -25.43 3.99 5.55
N ALA A 232 -26.19 3.62 6.58
CA ALA A 232 -26.87 4.59 7.46
C ALA A 232 -25.88 5.47 8.23
N ILE A 233 -24.78 4.90 8.75
CA ILE A 233 -23.73 5.66 9.43
C ILE A 233 -23.11 6.67 8.46
N ILE A 234 -22.70 6.22 7.27
CA ILE A 234 -22.07 7.09 6.26
C ILE A 234 -23.05 8.17 5.82
N ASP A 235 -24.32 7.86 5.56
CA ASP A 235 -25.32 8.83 5.09
C ASP A 235 -25.65 9.90 6.14
N SER A 236 -25.54 9.55 7.43
CA SER A 236 -25.79 10.47 8.55
C SER A 236 -24.63 11.42 8.84
N ASP A 237 -23.46 11.18 8.24
CA ASP A 237 -22.23 11.92 8.49
C ASP A 237 -21.74 12.58 7.20
N GLU A 238 -21.89 13.91 7.10
CA GLU A 238 -21.56 14.65 5.87
C GLU A 238 -20.05 14.58 5.53
N TYR A 239 -19.18 14.45 6.53
CA TYR A 239 -17.74 14.31 6.31
C TYR A 239 -17.42 12.95 5.70
N LEU A 240 -17.94 11.86 6.28
CA LEU A 240 -17.74 10.52 5.73
C LEU A 240 -18.41 10.37 4.36
N LYS A 241 -19.66 10.81 4.21
CA LYS A 241 -20.40 10.75 2.95
C LYS A 241 -19.68 11.39 1.78
N THR A 242 -18.99 12.50 2.04
CA THR A 242 -18.27 13.26 1.01
C THR A 242 -16.89 12.66 0.72
N ASN A 243 -16.20 12.12 1.73
CA ASN A 243 -14.77 11.83 1.65
C ASN A 243 -14.41 10.34 1.70
N LEU A 244 -15.24 9.48 2.28
CA LEU A 244 -14.92 8.06 2.52
C LEU A 244 -15.13 7.23 1.26
N ASN A 245 -14.07 6.51 0.87
CA ASN A 245 -14.17 5.40 -0.07
C ASN A 245 -14.26 4.10 0.71
N VAL A 246 -15.06 3.17 0.23
CA VAL A 246 -15.24 1.87 0.86
C VAL A 246 -15.06 0.77 -0.17
N ILE A 247 -14.27 -0.23 0.17
CA ILE A 247 -14.15 -1.50 -0.54
C ILE A 247 -14.73 -2.59 0.36
N ILE A 248 -15.70 -3.34 -0.16
CA ILE A 248 -16.22 -4.55 0.47
C ILE A 248 -15.81 -5.72 -0.43
N THR A 249 -15.08 -6.67 0.13
CA THR A 249 -14.56 -7.82 -0.58
C THR A 249 -14.74 -9.08 0.26
N SER A 250 -14.27 -10.19 -0.28
CA SER A 250 -13.99 -11.41 0.46
C SER A 250 -12.66 -11.97 -0.03
N ASP A 251 -12.16 -12.99 0.66
CA ASP A 251 -10.97 -13.75 0.34
C ASP A 251 -11.27 -14.94 -0.56
N HIS A 252 -12.32 -15.71 -0.29
CA HIS A 252 -12.73 -16.83 -1.14
C HIS A 252 -14.24 -17.01 -1.16
N GLY A 253 -14.69 -18.04 -1.89
CA GLY A 253 -16.05 -18.52 -1.77
C GLY A 253 -16.14 -19.78 -0.92
N MET A 254 -17.08 -20.65 -1.25
CA MET A 254 -17.40 -21.85 -0.48
C MET A 254 -18.00 -22.92 -1.40
N GLU A 255 -17.52 -24.16 -1.27
CA GLU A 255 -17.99 -25.34 -2.00
C GLU A 255 -18.68 -26.32 -1.04
N GLU A 256 -19.64 -27.10 -1.55
CA GLU A 256 -20.32 -28.12 -0.75
C GLU A 256 -19.47 -29.38 -0.64
N ILE A 257 -19.31 -29.91 0.58
CA ILE A 257 -18.65 -31.20 0.82
C ILE A 257 -19.68 -32.32 0.76
N LYS A 258 -19.34 -33.39 0.02
CA LYS A 258 -20.17 -34.60 -0.05
C LYS A 258 -19.58 -35.69 0.82
N LYS A 259 -20.44 -36.37 1.57
CA LYS A 259 -20.06 -37.35 2.62
C LYS A 259 -19.12 -38.48 2.18
N ASP A 260 -19.15 -38.86 0.91
CA ASP A 260 -18.33 -39.96 0.35
C ASP A 260 -17.10 -39.44 -0.43
N HIS A 261 -16.68 -38.20 -0.24
CA HIS A 261 -15.63 -37.55 -1.03
C HIS A 261 -14.36 -37.22 -0.22
N THR A 262 -14.19 -37.89 0.91
CA THR A 262 -13.05 -37.71 1.81
C THR A 262 -12.08 -38.88 1.72
N ILE A 263 -10.79 -38.60 1.59
CA ILE A 263 -9.73 -39.61 1.70
C ILE A 263 -8.89 -39.40 2.96
N ILE A 264 -8.36 -40.49 3.50
CA ILE A 264 -7.36 -40.46 4.57
C ILE A 264 -6.00 -40.67 3.93
N LEU A 265 -5.11 -39.68 4.02
CA LEU A 265 -3.83 -39.68 3.30
C LEU A 265 -2.95 -40.91 3.65
N GLU A 266 -2.99 -41.34 4.90
CA GLU A 266 -2.26 -42.51 5.43
C GLU A 266 -2.62 -43.83 4.74
N ASP A 267 -3.81 -43.95 4.15
CA ASP A 267 -4.23 -45.17 3.44
C ASP A 267 -3.54 -45.33 2.08
N TYR A 268 -2.94 -44.26 1.54
CA TYR A 268 -2.39 -44.22 0.18
C TYR A 268 -0.87 -44.06 0.15
N ILE A 269 -0.28 -43.46 1.18
CA ILE A 269 1.16 -43.21 1.25
C ILE A 269 1.73 -43.54 2.64
N ASP A 270 3.01 -43.91 2.66
CA ASP A 270 3.74 -44.14 3.91
C ASP A 270 4.16 -42.79 4.51
N THR A 271 3.43 -42.35 5.53
CA THR A 271 3.65 -41.06 6.22
C THR A 271 4.90 -41.05 7.10
N SER A 272 5.62 -42.17 7.24
CA SER A 272 6.99 -42.13 7.80
C SER A 272 8.02 -41.51 6.86
N LEU A 273 7.68 -41.34 5.58
CA LEU A 273 8.56 -40.81 4.54
C LEU A 273 8.36 -39.32 4.26
N CYS A 274 7.30 -38.71 4.81
CA CYS A 274 6.92 -37.33 4.52
C CYS A 274 6.04 -36.73 5.61
N SER A 275 5.98 -35.40 5.65
CA SER A 275 4.95 -34.65 6.37
C SER A 275 4.02 -33.92 5.40
N ALA A 276 2.78 -33.66 5.79
CA ALA A 276 1.78 -32.98 4.97
C ALA A 276 1.11 -31.85 5.77
N TYR A 277 1.00 -30.67 5.15
CA TYR A 277 0.41 -29.47 5.76
C TYR A 277 -0.39 -28.66 4.73
N GLY A 278 -1.49 -28.04 5.14
CA GLY A 278 -2.34 -27.26 4.23
C GLY A 278 -3.74 -27.02 4.80
N SER A 279 -4.76 -27.32 3.99
CA SER A 279 -6.17 -27.41 4.38
C SER A 279 -6.74 -28.79 4.00
N ARG A 280 -8.04 -29.00 4.18
CA ARG A 280 -8.71 -30.24 3.75
C ARG A 280 -8.92 -30.29 2.24
N ALA A 281 -9.03 -29.15 1.56
CA ALA A 281 -9.07 -29.11 0.09
C ALA A 281 -7.72 -29.38 -0.59
N PHE A 282 -6.59 -29.03 0.04
CA PHE A 282 -5.26 -29.24 -0.53
C PHE A 282 -4.16 -29.38 0.52
N VAL A 283 -3.12 -30.14 0.21
CA VAL A 283 -1.95 -30.31 1.09
C VAL A 283 -0.64 -30.21 0.34
N ASN A 284 0.33 -29.57 0.98
CA ASN A 284 1.75 -29.58 0.62
C ASN A 284 2.41 -30.76 1.33
N ILE A 285 3.00 -31.67 0.56
CA ILE A 285 3.72 -32.84 1.06
C ILE A 285 5.22 -32.59 0.96
N PHE A 286 5.90 -32.65 2.09
CA PHE A 286 7.35 -32.48 2.25
C PHE A 286 7.98 -33.86 2.44
N VAL A 287 8.79 -34.29 1.46
CA VAL A 287 9.34 -35.63 1.43
C VAL A 287 10.73 -35.63 2.05
N TYR A 288 10.99 -36.49 3.03
CA TYR A 288 12.25 -36.51 3.78
C TYR A 288 13.46 -36.95 2.94
N SER A 289 13.22 -37.67 1.85
CA SER A 289 14.25 -38.10 0.89
C SER A 289 13.73 -38.00 -0.53
N GLU A 290 14.47 -37.32 -1.41
CA GLU A 290 14.11 -37.15 -2.82
C GLU A 290 13.87 -38.48 -3.55
N LEU A 291 14.50 -39.57 -3.10
CA LEU A 291 14.31 -40.92 -3.63
C LEU A 291 12.86 -41.43 -3.52
N ASN A 292 12.07 -40.86 -2.60
CA ASN A 292 10.68 -41.25 -2.37
C ASN A 292 9.66 -40.37 -3.12
N ILE A 293 10.08 -39.25 -3.72
CA ILE A 293 9.16 -38.31 -4.39
C ILE A 293 8.38 -39.02 -5.51
N ASP A 294 9.07 -39.74 -6.39
CA ASP A 294 8.45 -40.43 -7.53
C ASP A 294 7.45 -41.50 -7.09
N ARG A 295 7.79 -42.23 -6.02
CA ARG A 295 6.92 -43.27 -5.44
C ARG A 295 5.65 -42.67 -4.85
N ILE A 296 5.78 -41.62 -4.03
CA ILE A 296 4.64 -40.94 -3.41
C ILE A 296 3.75 -40.31 -4.49
N TYR A 297 4.37 -39.60 -5.45
CA TYR A 297 3.67 -39.03 -6.60
C TYR A 297 2.87 -40.08 -7.37
N ALA A 298 3.50 -41.22 -7.70
CA ALA A 298 2.85 -42.30 -8.45
C ALA A 298 1.65 -42.89 -7.69
N ASN A 299 1.77 -43.12 -6.38
CA ASN A 299 0.65 -43.60 -5.55
C ASN A 299 -0.53 -42.63 -5.56
N LEU A 300 -0.28 -41.35 -5.27
CA LEU A 300 -1.34 -40.34 -5.23
C LEU A 300 -1.98 -40.12 -6.60
N SER A 301 -1.21 -40.24 -7.69
CA SER A 301 -1.70 -40.06 -9.06
C SER A 301 -2.72 -41.12 -9.49
N THR A 302 -2.86 -42.22 -8.73
CA THR A 302 -3.89 -43.24 -8.98
C THR A 302 -5.26 -42.85 -8.45
N ILE A 303 -5.34 -41.85 -7.57
CA ILE A 303 -6.56 -41.47 -6.86
C ILE A 303 -7.41 -40.60 -7.78
N GLN A 304 -8.62 -41.07 -8.10
CA GLN A 304 -9.55 -40.31 -8.91
C GLN A 304 -10.08 -39.09 -8.15
N ASN A 305 -10.34 -38.01 -8.87
CA ASN A 305 -10.87 -36.74 -8.35
C ASN A 305 -9.91 -35.93 -7.47
N TYR A 306 -8.62 -36.23 -7.56
CA TYR A 306 -7.57 -35.38 -7.03
C TYR A 306 -6.58 -35.04 -8.13
N GLU A 307 -5.92 -33.90 -7.96
CA GLU A 307 -4.82 -33.45 -8.79
C GLU A 307 -3.52 -33.54 -7.99
N VAL A 308 -2.47 -34.07 -8.63
CA VAL A 308 -1.17 -34.26 -8.01
C VAL A 308 -0.13 -33.61 -8.89
N TYR A 309 0.65 -32.70 -8.31
CA TYR A 309 1.73 -32.03 -8.99
C TYR A 309 3.01 -32.21 -8.20
N LYS A 310 4.10 -32.62 -8.85
CA LYS A 310 5.42 -32.30 -8.29
C LYS A 310 5.59 -30.79 -8.33
N LYS A 311 6.37 -30.23 -7.41
CA LYS A 311 6.59 -28.78 -7.29
C LYS A 311 6.93 -28.09 -8.61
N SER A 312 7.80 -28.69 -9.43
CA SER A 312 8.20 -28.16 -10.75
C SER A 312 7.12 -28.27 -11.84
N GLN A 313 6.05 -29.01 -11.58
CA GLN A 313 4.94 -29.28 -12.49
C GLN A 313 3.66 -28.54 -12.08
N ILE A 314 3.68 -27.78 -10.97
CA ILE A 314 2.54 -26.96 -10.55
C ILE A 314 2.24 -25.95 -11.67
N PRO A 315 0.98 -25.83 -12.13
CA PRO A 315 0.62 -24.90 -13.19
C PRO A 315 1.05 -23.46 -12.89
N GLU A 316 1.62 -22.77 -13.89
CA GLU A 316 2.10 -21.38 -13.74
C GLU A 316 0.99 -20.42 -13.28
N GLU A 317 -0.24 -20.68 -13.71
CA GLU A 317 -1.44 -19.93 -13.35
C GLU A 317 -1.80 -19.95 -11.86
N TYR A 318 -1.22 -20.87 -11.07
CA TYR A 318 -1.38 -20.87 -9.62
C TYR A 318 -0.42 -19.91 -8.93
N HIS A 319 0.70 -19.53 -9.57
CA HIS A 319 1.77 -18.75 -8.94
C HIS A 319 2.16 -19.34 -7.57
N TYR A 320 2.25 -20.67 -7.52
CA TYR A 320 2.39 -21.45 -6.29
C TYR A 320 3.50 -22.49 -6.43
N LYS A 321 4.72 -22.07 -6.73
CA LYS A 321 5.87 -22.99 -6.84
C LYS A 321 7.16 -22.46 -6.22
N SER A 322 7.33 -21.14 -6.18
CA SER A 322 8.61 -20.47 -5.93
C SER A 322 8.83 -20.12 -4.46
N ASN A 323 8.48 -21.02 -3.53
CA ASN A 323 8.68 -20.81 -2.09
C ASN A 323 9.07 -22.10 -1.36
N ILE A 324 9.92 -22.02 -0.33
CA ILE A 324 10.35 -23.20 0.45
C ILE A 324 9.22 -23.80 1.30
N ARG A 325 8.15 -23.04 1.55
CA ARG A 325 6.95 -23.47 2.28
C ARG A 325 5.96 -24.24 1.40
N ILE A 326 6.25 -24.36 0.11
CA ILE A 326 5.50 -25.19 -0.84
C ILE A 326 6.22 -26.53 -0.94
N GLY A 327 5.48 -27.62 -0.72
CA GLY A 327 6.00 -28.97 -0.61
C GLY A 327 6.59 -29.49 -1.93
N ASP A 328 7.26 -30.64 -1.86
CA ASP A 328 7.80 -31.33 -3.04
C ASP A 328 6.68 -31.85 -3.95
N ILE A 329 5.53 -32.17 -3.33
CA ILE A 329 4.29 -32.57 -4.00
C ILE A 329 3.15 -31.70 -3.47
N LEU A 330 2.37 -31.15 -4.39
CA LEU A 330 1.08 -30.50 -4.12
C LEU A 330 -0.03 -31.49 -4.47
N PHE A 331 -0.93 -31.74 -3.52
CA PHE A 331 -2.05 -32.65 -3.68
C PHE A 331 -3.36 -31.92 -3.38
N ILE A 332 -4.28 -31.91 -4.35
CA ILE A 332 -5.47 -31.05 -4.34
C ILE A 332 -6.71 -31.90 -4.62
N GLY A 333 -7.75 -31.77 -3.82
CA GLY A 333 -9.07 -32.32 -4.15
C GLY A 333 -9.69 -31.55 -5.32
N LYS A 334 -10.50 -32.23 -6.15
CA LYS A 334 -11.49 -31.52 -6.96
C LYS A 334 -12.58 -30.92 -6.05
N PRO A 335 -13.36 -29.94 -6.52
CA PRO A 335 -14.42 -29.32 -5.71
C PRO A 335 -15.31 -30.35 -5.01
N GLY A 336 -15.46 -30.21 -3.69
CA GLY A 336 -16.24 -31.09 -2.81
C GLY A 336 -15.50 -32.34 -2.32
N TYR A 337 -14.22 -32.51 -2.66
CA TYR A 337 -13.36 -33.57 -2.14
C TYR A 337 -12.42 -33.06 -1.04
N GLU A 338 -12.18 -33.89 -0.04
CA GLU A 338 -11.35 -33.55 1.13
C GLU A 338 -10.19 -34.54 1.31
N ILE A 339 -9.14 -34.07 1.98
CA ILE A 339 -7.93 -34.80 2.35
C ILE A 339 -7.78 -34.68 3.87
N ILE A 340 -7.82 -35.81 4.56
CA ILE A 340 -7.50 -35.91 5.99
C ILE A 340 -6.04 -36.30 6.13
N VAL A 341 -5.25 -35.50 6.86
CA VAL A 341 -3.83 -35.77 7.12
C VAL A 341 -3.59 -36.26 8.56
N PRO A 342 -2.42 -36.86 8.85
CA PRO A 342 -2.06 -37.22 10.22
C PRO A 342 -2.20 -36.00 11.17
N GLY A 343 -2.98 -36.16 12.23
CA GLY A 343 -3.23 -35.11 13.23
C GLY A 343 -4.56 -34.38 13.06
N ASP A 344 -5.22 -34.49 11.90
CA ASP A 344 -6.59 -34.03 11.74
C ASP A 344 -7.55 -34.90 12.54
N ASN A 345 -8.63 -34.31 13.05
CA ASN A 345 -9.72 -35.07 13.63
C ASN A 345 -10.71 -35.51 12.53
N PRO A 346 -10.77 -36.80 12.16
CA PRO A 346 -11.66 -37.28 11.10
C PRO A 346 -13.14 -37.23 11.50
N SER A 347 -13.47 -37.01 12.79
CA SER A 347 -14.87 -36.88 13.23
C SER A 347 -15.48 -35.50 12.98
N ILE A 348 -14.67 -34.51 12.61
CA ILE A 348 -15.17 -33.18 12.22
C ILE A 348 -15.69 -33.26 10.78
N GLU A 349 -17.00 -33.40 10.64
CA GLU A 349 -17.72 -33.34 9.37
C GLU A 349 -17.88 -31.86 8.97
N LEU A 350 -17.26 -31.46 7.85
CA LEU A 350 -17.53 -30.18 7.21
C LEU A 350 -18.62 -30.38 6.16
N LEU A 351 -19.56 -29.44 6.08
CA LEU A 351 -20.59 -29.43 5.04
C LEU A 351 -20.25 -28.45 3.90
N GLY A 352 -19.31 -27.55 4.15
CA GLY A 352 -18.66 -26.76 3.12
C GLY A 352 -17.17 -26.63 3.40
N ASP A 353 -16.37 -26.45 2.36
CA ASP A 353 -14.94 -26.17 2.47
C ASP A 353 -14.46 -25.31 1.27
N HIS A 354 -13.21 -24.87 1.36
CA HIS A 354 -12.53 -24.05 0.37
C HIS A 354 -11.02 -24.35 0.33
N GLY A 355 -10.34 -23.82 -0.69
CA GLY A 355 -8.92 -24.08 -0.97
C GLY A 355 -8.68 -24.88 -2.25
N TYR A 356 -9.74 -25.11 -3.02
CA TYR A 356 -9.69 -25.73 -4.34
C TYR A 356 -8.97 -24.86 -5.37
N GLY A 357 -8.81 -25.37 -6.59
CA GLY A 357 -8.20 -24.64 -7.69
C GLY A 357 -8.80 -23.24 -7.89
N ASN A 358 -7.95 -22.25 -8.14
CA ASN A 358 -8.35 -20.84 -8.20
C ASN A 358 -9.26 -20.47 -9.37
N ARG A 359 -9.53 -21.39 -10.32
CA ARG A 359 -10.50 -21.22 -11.42
C ARG A 359 -11.88 -21.81 -11.13
N VAL A 360 -12.04 -22.45 -9.97
CA VAL A 360 -13.34 -23.00 -9.57
C VAL A 360 -14.26 -21.84 -9.20
N LYS A 361 -15.39 -21.70 -9.91
CA LYS A 361 -16.31 -20.58 -9.70
C LYS A 361 -16.82 -20.44 -8.27
N SER A 362 -16.96 -21.55 -7.54
CA SER A 362 -17.38 -21.49 -6.13
C SER A 362 -16.35 -20.87 -5.21
N MET A 363 -15.09 -20.70 -5.65
CA MET A 363 -14.00 -20.07 -4.89
C MET A 363 -13.86 -18.57 -5.18
N TYR A 364 -14.66 -18.01 -6.09
CA TYR A 364 -14.59 -16.59 -6.40
C TYR A 364 -15.31 -15.74 -5.34
N PRO A 365 -14.64 -14.71 -4.78
CA PRO A 365 -15.25 -13.80 -3.82
C PRO A 365 -15.99 -12.63 -4.50
N ILE A 366 -16.82 -11.95 -3.71
CA ILE A 366 -17.44 -10.67 -4.08
C ILE A 366 -16.43 -9.52 -4.12
N PHE A 367 -16.76 -8.46 -4.86
CA PHE A 367 -16.15 -7.13 -4.71
C PHE A 367 -17.17 -6.02 -4.99
N TYR A 368 -17.22 -5.04 -4.08
CA TYR A 368 -17.97 -3.81 -4.21
C TYR A 368 -17.09 -2.62 -3.85
N GLY A 369 -17.20 -1.54 -4.62
CA GLY A 369 -16.52 -0.27 -4.33
C GLY A 369 -17.52 0.88 -4.40
N PHE A 370 -17.60 1.72 -3.37
CA PHE A 370 -18.42 2.94 -3.39
C PHE A 370 -17.74 4.09 -2.66
N GLY A 371 -18.12 5.31 -3.02
CA GLY A 371 -17.47 6.54 -2.55
C GLY A 371 -17.11 7.48 -3.70
N PRO A 372 -16.42 8.59 -3.42
CA PRO A 372 -16.14 9.64 -4.39
C PRO A 372 -15.26 9.19 -5.58
N VAL A 373 -14.41 8.17 -5.42
CA VAL A 373 -13.49 7.71 -6.49
C VAL A 373 -14.12 6.69 -7.44
N PHE A 374 -15.14 5.96 -7.00
CA PHE A 374 -15.73 4.85 -7.75
C PHE A 374 -16.83 5.33 -8.69
N GLN A 375 -16.94 4.68 -9.86
CA GLN A 375 -18.10 4.83 -10.76
C GLN A 375 -19.40 4.51 -9.99
N GLN A 376 -20.54 4.97 -10.52
CA GLN A 376 -21.85 4.72 -9.90
C GLN A 376 -22.73 3.86 -10.80
N ASN A 377 -23.56 3.03 -10.17
CA ASN A 377 -24.51 2.16 -10.84
C ASN A 377 -23.86 1.31 -11.94
N MET A 378 -22.71 0.71 -11.62
CA MET A 378 -21.91 -0.06 -12.57
C MET A 378 -21.77 -1.51 -12.13
N GLN A 379 -21.99 -2.43 -13.07
CA GLN A 379 -21.52 -3.80 -12.97
C GLN A 379 -20.25 -3.95 -13.82
N ALA A 380 -19.13 -4.20 -13.18
CA ALA A 380 -17.81 -4.25 -13.81
C ALA A 380 -17.36 -5.67 -14.15
N GLU A 381 -16.51 -5.80 -15.17
CA GLU A 381 -15.84 -7.05 -15.50
C GLU A 381 -14.81 -7.45 -14.41
N PRO A 382 -14.57 -8.76 -14.22
CA PRO A 382 -13.61 -9.30 -13.26
C PRO A 382 -12.19 -8.76 -13.41
N PHE A 383 -11.46 -8.79 -12.30
CA PHE A 383 -10.01 -8.60 -12.21
C PHE A 383 -9.47 -9.49 -11.08
N HIS A 384 -8.16 -9.52 -10.86
CA HIS A 384 -7.51 -10.47 -9.96
C HIS A 384 -7.38 -9.91 -8.54
N THR A 385 -7.33 -10.79 -7.53
CA THR A 385 -7.12 -10.39 -6.13
C THR A 385 -5.89 -9.50 -5.95
N VAL A 386 -4.78 -9.81 -6.65
CA VAL A 386 -3.53 -9.02 -6.59
C VAL A 386 -3.70 -7.57 -7.03
N ASP A 387 -4.70 -7.27 -7.88
CA ASP A 387 -4.98 -5.93 -8.40
C ASP A 387 -5.63 -5.01 -7.34
N ILE A 388 -6.14 -5.56 -6.24
CA ILE A 388 -6.78 -4.80 -5.15
C ILE A 388 -5.75 -3.92 -4.43
N TYR A 389 -4.49 -4.36 -4.27
CA TYR A 389 -3.45 -3.56 -3.64
C TYR A 389 -3.10 -2.29 -4.44
N PRO A 390 -2.76 -2.35 -5.75
CA PRO A 390 -2.60 -1.16 -6.58
C PRO A 390 -3.82 -0.23 -6.58
N LEU A 391 -5.04 -0.79 -6.57
CA LEU A 391 -6.26 0.00 -6.44
C LEU A 391 -6.32 0.77 -5.12
N MET A 392 -6.02 0.13 -3.99
CA MET A 392 -5.96 0.80 -2.69
C MET A 392 -4.83 1.84 -2.65
N SER A 393 -3.65 1.53 -3.21
CA SER A 393 -2.54 2.48 -3.34
C SER A 393 -3.00 3.73 -4.09
N TYR A 394 -3.71 3.57 -5.20
CA TYR A 394 -4.25 4.69 -5.97
C TYR A 394 -5.24 5.54 -5.16
N ILE A 395 -6.21 4.91 -4.49
CA ILE A 395 -7.23 5.61 -3.70
C ILE A 395 -6.58 6.39 -2.55
N LEU A 396 -5.60 5.78 -1.89
CA LEU A 396 -4.85 6.40 -0.79
C LEU A 396 -3.76 7.38 -1.27
N LYS A 397 -3.60 7.58 -2.59
CA LYS A 397 -2.54 8.40 -3.22
C LYS A 397 -1.13 8.00 -2.76
N LEU A 398 -0.87 6.70 -2.72
CA LEU A 398 0.41 6.10 -2.38
C LEU A 398 1.17 5.75 -3.66
N GLU A 399 2.50 5.85 -3.60
CA GLU A 399 3.34 5.17 -4.58
C GLU A 399 3.11 3.66 -4.45
N THR A 400 2.73 3.02 -5.56
CA THR A 400 2.49 1.57 -5.57
C THR A 400 3.83 0.87 -5.46
N ARG A 401 3.99 0.03 -4.43
CA ARG A 401 5.20 -0.79 -4.25
C ARG A 401 5.26 -1.90 -5.29
N ILE A 402 6.36 -2.66 -5.30
CA ILE A 402 6.49 -3.87 -6.11
C ILE A 402 5.40 -4.87 -5.71
N THR A 403 4.58 -5.25 -6.68
CA THR A 403 3.39 -6.09 -6.55
C THR A 403 3.21 -6.90 -7.83
N ASN A 404 2.48 -8.01 -7.75
CA ASN A 404 2.09 -8.80 -8.92
C ASN A 404 0.84 -8.24 -9.63
N GLY A 405 0.08 -7.34 -8.98
CA GLY A 405 -1.11 -6.74 -9.54
C GLY A 405 -0.84 -5.49 -10.39
N SER A 406 -1.87 -5.03 -11.10
CA SER A 406 -1.85 -3.80 -11.88
C SER A 406 -3.13 -2.99 -11.71
N LEU A 407 -2.97 -1.68 -11.45
CA LEU A 407 -4.11 -0.75 -11.45
C LEU A 407 -4.84 -0.74 -12.80
N ASP A 408 -4.15 -1.00 -13.90
CA ASP A 408 -4.77 -1.00 -15.24
C ASP A 408 -5.90 -2.02 -15.37
N ASN A 409 -5.84 -3.12 -14.63
CA ASN A 409 -6.88 -4.15 -14.62
C ASN A 409 -8.13 -3.70 -13.86
N ALA A 410 -8.01 -2.76 -12.92
CA ALA A 410 -9.11 -2.27 -12.08
C ALA A 410 -9.55 -0.84 -12.43
N LYS A 411 -8.80 -0.09 -13.24
CA LYS A 411 -9.04 1.36 -13.48
C LYS A 411 -10.41 1.68 -14.08
N HIS A 412 -11.07 0.72 -14.72
CA HIS A 412 -12.40 0.90 -15.31
C HIS A 412 -13.49 1.15 -14.26
N ILE A 413 -13.26 0.77 -13.00
CA ILE A 413 -14.22 1.00 -11.90
C ILE A 413 -14.10 2.40 -11.29
N LEU A 414 -13.12 3.19 -11.71
CA LEU A 414 -12.83 4.53 -11.18
C LEU A 414 -13.42 5.64 -12.07
N ARG A 415 -13.85 6.75 -11.47
CA ARG A 415 -14.37 7.93 -12.19
C ARG A 415 -13.29 8.61 -13.03
N ASP A 416 -13.66 9.02 -14.24
CA ASP A 416 -12.74 9.60 -15.24
C ASP A 416 -12.06 10.92 -14.79
N HIS A 417 -12.65 11.67 -13.85
CA HIS A 417 -12.09 12.95 -13.39
C HIS A 417 -10.72 12.83 -12.67
N LEU A 418 -10.30 11.60 -12.33
CA LEU A 418 -8.97 11.33 -11.74
C LEU A 418 -7.96 10.77 -12.76
N LYS A 419 -8.39 10.38 -13.98
CA LYS A 419 -7.48 9.95 -15.06
C LYS A 419 -6.70 11.13 -15.65
N GLY A 420 -7.29 12.33 -15.66
CA GLY A 420 -6.69 13.55 -16.21
C GLY A 420 -5.85 14.37 -15.22
N LYS A 421 -6.05 14.20 -13.90
CA LYS A 421 -5.39 15.05 -12.89
C LYS A 421 -3.91 14.72 -12.73
N PHE A 422 -3.54 13.44 -12.82
CA PHE A 422 -2.14 13.00 -12.76
C PHE A 422 -1.31 13.51 -13.95
N LEU A 423 -1.87 13.46 -15.16
CA LEU A 423 -1.21 14.00 -16.37
C LEU A 423 -1.10 15.53 -16.33
N ASN A 424 -2.12 16.22 -15.81
CA ASN A 424 -2.07 17.68 -15.65
C ASN A 424 -1.11 18.14 -14.56
N GLU A 425 -1.00 17.43 -13.43
CA GLU A 425 -0.04 17.78 -12.37
C GLU A 425 1.42 17.56 -12.83
N ILE A 426 1.70 16.50 -13.60
CA ILE A 426 3.01 16.30 -14.24
C ILE A 426 3.29 17.39 -15.27
N ASN A 427 2.34 17.70 -16.15
CA ASN A 427 2.52 18.75 -17.16
C ASN A 427 2.70 20.13 -16.52
N LEU A 428 1.96 20.44 -15.45
CA LEU A 428 2.08 21.70 -14.70
C LEU A 428 3.41 21.78 -13.95
N PHE A 429 3.91 20.66 -13.39
CA PHE A 429 5.24 20.58 -12.78
C PHE A 429 6.36 20.78 -13.80
N VAL A 430 6.27 20.17 -14.99
CA VAL A 430 7.23 20.36 -16.08
C VAL A 430 7.18 21.79 -16.63
N LEU A 431 5.99 22.38 -16.78
CA LEU A 431 5.83 23.78 -17.20
C LEU A 431 6.39 24.75 -16.16
N THR A 432 6.10 24.57 -14.87
CA THR A 432 6.57 25.47 -13.81
C THR A 432 8.09 25.38 -13.60
N THR A 433 8.67 24.18 -13.68
CA THR A 433 10.14 24.01 -13.60
C THR A 433 10.85 24.65 -14.79
N THR A 434 10.33 24.48 -16.01
CA THR A 434 10.91 25.11 -17.22
C THR A 434 10.77 26.64 -17.23
N THR A 435 9.64 27.20 -16.75
CA THR A 435 9.47 28.66 -16.61
C THR A 435 10.34 29.24 -15.48
N ASN A 436 10.54 28.50 -14.39
CA ASN A 436 11.40 28.95 -13.29
C ASN A 436 12.88 28.95 -13.69
N ILE A 437 13.35 27.91 -14.39
CA ILE A 437 14.73 27.85 -14.88
C ILE A 437 15.02 28.99 -15.86
N THR A 438 14.08 29.30 -16.75
CA THR A 438 14.23 30.42 -17.70
C THR A 438 14.18 31.78 -16.99
N SER A 439 13.26 31.98 -16.04
CA SER A 439 13.17 33.22 -15.26
C SER A 439 14.44 33.49 -14.44
N TRP A 440 15.03 32.47 -13.78
CA TRP A 440 16.25 32.64 -13.00
C TRP A 440 17.47 32.94 -13.89
N GLY A 441 17.50 32.40 -15.11
CA GLY A 441 18.50 32.74 -16.13
C GLY A 441 18.43 34.21 -16.55
N TYR A 442 17.23 34.76 -16.77
CA TYR A 442 17.09 36.17 -17.14
C TYR A 442 17.48 37.11 -15.99
N THR A 443 17.10 36.80 -14.75
CA THR A 443 17.43 37.63 -13.59
C THR A 443 18.94 37.65 -13.31
N THR A 444 19.62 36.50 -13.44
CA THR A 444 21.08 36.43 -13.26
C THR A 444 21.83 37.19 -14.35
N VAL A 445 21.41 37.10 -15.61
CA VAL A 445 22.00 37.88 -16.71
C VAL A 445 21.79 39.39 -16.50
N LEU A 446 20.59 39.82 -16.09
CA LEU A 446 20.32 41.22 -15.79
C LEU A 446 21.16 41.74 -14.61
N CYS A 447 21.31 40.96 -13.54
CA CYS A 447 22.18 41.30 -12.42
C CYS A 447 23.65 41.44 -12.84
N LEU A 448 24.15 40.54 -13.69
CA LEU A 448 25.52 40.62 -14.22
C LEU A 448 25.73 41.86 -15.08
N ILE A 449 24.78 42.20 -15.95
CA ILE A 449 24.81 43.44 -16.75
C ILE A 449 24.83 44.67 -15.84
N LEU A 450 24.01 44.68 -14.77
CA LEU A 450 23.97 45.78 -13.82
C LEU A 450 25.29 45.96 -13.08
N VAL A 451 25.91 44.87 -12.62
CA VAL A 451 27.22 44.88 -11.95
C VAL A 451 28.31 45.41 -12.89
N ILE A 452 28.31 44.97 -14.15
CA ILE A 452 29.26 45.46 -15.17
C ILE A 452 29.07 46.95 -15.41
N LEU A 453 27.82 47.43 -15.55
CA LEU A 453 27.52 48.85 -15.76
C LEU A 453 27.97 49.70 -14.57
N ILE A 454 27.71 49.23 -13.34
CA ILE A 454 28.18 49.90 -12.13
C ILE A 454 29.72 49.94 -12.10
N GLY A 455 30.38 48.83 -12.42
CA GLY A 455 31.84 48.75 -12.55
C GLY A 455 32.40 49.78 -13.53
N ILE A 456 31.82 49.86 -14.74
CA ILE A 456 32.21 50.84 -15.77
C ILE A 456 32.04 52.28 -15.26
N ILE A 457 30.92 52.60 -14.60
CA ILE A 457 30.68 53.93 -14.04
C ILE A 457 31.74 54.27 -12.98
N TYR A 458 32.05 53.34 -12.08
CA TYR A 458 33.10 53.51 -11.07
C TYR A 458 34.48 53.71 -11.71
N THR A 459 34.83 52.93 -12.74
CA THR A 459 36.10 53.09 -13.46
C THR A 459 36.19 54.44 -14.14
N ILE A 460 35.14 54.91 -14.82
CA ILE A 460 35.11 56.24 -15.44
C ILE A 460 35.24 57.34 -14.39
N ALA A 461 34.55 57.21 -13.25
CA ALA A 461 34.64 58.16 -12.14
C ALA A 461 36.06 58.19 -11.54
N ALA A 462 36.68 57.02 -11.32
CA ALA A 462 38.04 56.89 -10.82
C ALA A 462 39.08 57.48 -11.79
N CYS A 463 38.94 57.24 -13.10
CA CYS A 463 39.80 57.84 -14.12
C CYS A 463 39.66 59.38 -14.15
N ARG A 464 38.43 59.91 -14.06
CA ARG A 464 38.20 61.36 -13.99
C ARG A 464 38.80 61.98 -12.73
N HIS A 465 38.66 61.31 -11.59
CA HIS A 465 39.25 61.75 -10.32
C HIS A 465 40.79 61.73 -10.37
N SER A 466 41.38 60.67 -10.94
CA SER A 466 42.84 60.59 -11.15
C SER A 466 43.35 61.68 -12.09
N GLN A 467 42.65 61.98 -13.18
CA GLN A 467 42.99 63.10 -14.07
C GLN A 467 42.91 64.46 -13.36
N GLN A 468 41.92 64.66 -12.47
CA GLN A 468 41.83 65.87 -11.64
C GLN A 468 42.97 65.97 -10.65
N LEU A 469 43.39 64.87 -10.01
CA LEU A 469 44.53 64.86 -9.10
C LEU A 469 45.84 65.18 -9.82
N ILE A 470 46.07 64.62 -11.01
CA ILE A 470 47.25 64.94 -11.84
C ILE A 470 47.22 66.42 -12.27
N TYR A 471 46.05 66.97 -12.59
CA TYR A 471 45.89 68.38 -12.91
C TYR A 471 46.19 69.29 -11.70
N VAL A 472 45.74 68.92 -10.50
CA VAL A 472 45.99 69.66 -9.26
C VAL A 472 47.46 69.55 -8.82
N GLU A 473 48.09 68.38 -8.92
CA GLU A 473 49.53 68.22 -8.64
C GLU A 473 50.40 69.02 -9.63
N SER A 474 50.00 69.13 -10.89
CA SER A 474 50.69 69.99 -11.87
C SER A 474 50.59 71.49 -11.59
N GLN A 475 49.67 71.91 -10.71
CA GLN A 475 49.46 73.30 -10.29
C GLN A 475 50.16 73.64 -8.95
N TYR A 476 50.65 72.63 -8.21
CA TYR A 476 51.36 72.81 -6.95
C TYR A 476 52.83 72.41 -7.08
N VAL A 477 53.63 73.31 -7.66
CA VAL A 477 55.07 73.36 -7.42
C VAL A 477 55.34 74.32 -6.25
N PRO A 478 55.86 73.88 -5.09
CA PRO A 478 56.48 74.79 -4.15
C PRO A 478 57.98 74.82 -4.39
N VAL A 479 58.44 76.00 -4.81
CA VAL A 479 59.83 76.41 -4.81
C VAL A 479 60.26 76.73 -3.37
N ARG A 480 61.35 76.06 -2.93
CA ARG A 480 62.47 76.55 -2.06
C ARG A 480 62.52 76.36 -0.53
N TYR A 481 63.76 75.97 -0.16
CA TYR A 481 64.60 76.27 1.02
C TYR A 481 64.41 75.42 2.30
N ARG A 482 65.38 74.56 2.67
CA ARG A 482 66.72 74.80 3.28
C ARG A 482 66.61 75.07 4.79
N LEU A 483 66.97 74.09 5.62
CA LEU A 483 67.64 74.28 6.92
C LEU A 483 68.37 72.97 7.34
N LEU A 484 69.70 73.06 7.36
CA LEU A 484 70.65 72.57 8.37
C LEU A 484 70.75 71.06 8.72
N SER A 485 71.79 70.46 8.13
CA SER A 485 73.00 69.91 8.78
C SER A 485 72.90 69.11 10.09
N ASN A 486 73.47 67.90 9.98
CA ASN A 486 74.35 67.21 10.93
C ASN A 486 73.74 66.65 12.23
N ASN A 487 73.55 65.32 12.26
CA ASN A 487 74.55 64.48 12.92
C ASN A 487 74.51 63.03 12.43
N GLU A 488 75.70 62.45 12.34
CA GLU A 488 76.05 61.15 11.80
C GLU A 488 75.60 59.98 12.68
N GLY A 489 75.45 58.80 12.07
CA GLY A 489 75.28 57.54 12.82
C GLY A 489 74.94 56.32 11.95
N SER A 490 75.92 55.82 11.20
CA SER A 490 76.19 54.38 10.94
C SER A 490 75.05 53.40 10.58
N LYS A 491 75.08 52.88 9.33
CA LYS A 491 75.13 51.45 8.87
C LYS A 491 74.43 50.38 9.75
N SER A 492 73.74 49.35 9.25
CA SER A 492 73.60 48.72 7.93
C SER A 492 72.78 47.43 8.09
N ASN A 493 72.17 46.92 7.00
CA ASN A 493 71.93 45.49 6.69
C ASN A 493 70.88 44.76 7.57
N LEU A 494 70.14 43.72 7.18
CA LEU A 494 69.74 42.99 5.96
C LEU A 494 68.93 41.78 6.52
N PHE A 495 68.13 41.12 5.67
CA PHE A 495 67.45 39.81 5.88
C PHE A 495 66.23 39.83 6.82
N ALA A 496 65.04 39.40 6.41
CA ALA A 496 64.56 38.11 5.87
C ALA A 496 64.31 37.04 6.96
N ASP A 497 63.24 36.29 6.70
CA ASP A 497 62.81 34.99 7.23
C ASP A 497 61.85 34.84 8.43
N GLU A 498 60.80 34.06 8.10
CA GLU A 498 60.18 32.94 8.82
C GLU A 498 59.96 33.00 10.34
N SER A 499 58.70 32.79 10.73
CA SER A 499 58.22 31.56 11.39
C SER A 499 56.92 31.80 12.16
N GLY A 500 56.03 30.82 12.14
CA GLY A 500 54.76 30.84 12.87
C GLY A 500 54.01 29.52 12.70
N ASN A 501 54.53 28.48 13.37
CA ASN A 501 53.86 27.21 13.65
C ASN A 501 52.60 27.41 14.51
N GLU A 502 51.62 26.53 14.33
CA GLU A 502 50.70 25.94 15.34
C GLU A 502 49.57 25.23 14.56
N GLU A 503 49.02 24.07 14.89
CA GLU A 503 49.36 22.93 15.74
C GLU A 503 48.33 21.84 15.36
N GLU A 504 48.73 20.57 15.33
CA GLU A 504 47.83 19.41 15.15
C GLU A 504 46.98 19.18 16.40
N THR A 505 45.73 18.74 16.25
CA THR A 505 45.06 17.88 17.24
C THR A 505 44.13 16.88 16.54
N GLN A 506 44.09 15.69 17.15
CA GLN A 506 43.55 14.39 16.71
C GLN A 506 42.05 14.32 16.43
#